data_AF-A0A7C1UX78-F1
#
_entry.id   AF-A0A7C1UX78-F1
#
_cell.length_a   1.000
_cell.length_b   1.000
_cell.length_c   1.000
_cell.angle_alpha   90.00
_cell.angle_beta   90.00
_cell.angle_gamma   90.00
#
_symmetry.space_group_name_H-M   'P 1'
#
loop_
_entity.id
_entity.type
_entity.pdbx_description
1 polymer ?
#
loop_
_entity_poly.entity_id
_entity_poly.type
_entity_poly.pdbx_seq_one_letter_code
_entity_poly.pdbx_strand_id
1 'polypeptide(L)'
;MKKNELICFLENQERFLFKDKTILVDAANLILDFGGLENYINLIKKIEKYQPKKIYLLADASLKYQLTPRDTDRYLDLVAEGMIHECPSKTQADLYLIQMCVTIPNSAIISNDDFKEWEPKLVKHCKLIKFLAINGNIYFNINLKPKPNNNSNPNKITVKIPKFNSTITTKNEEPFGIEALYRTDIEKNKTIDIY
;
A
#
# COMPACT_ATOMS: atom_id res chain seq x y z
N MET A 1 -17.03 -2.76 -17.30
CA MET A 1 -16.92 -1.40 -16.72
C MET A 1 -15.98 -0.60 -17.60
N LYS A 2 -16.40 0.56 -18.09
CA LYS A 2 -15.55 1.47 -18.88
C LYS A 2 -14.50 2.11 -17.96
N LYS A 3 -13.39 2.59 -18.52
CA LYS A 3 -12.29 3.22 -17.74
C LYS A 3 -12.79 4.33 -16.80
N ASN A 4 -13.66 5.21 -17.29
CA ASN A 4 -14.17 6.33 -16.49
C ASN A 4 -15.09 5.86 -15.34
N GLU A 5 -15.87 4.80 -15.56
CA GLU A 5 -16.69 4.19 -14.51
C GLU A 5 -15.82 3.58 -13.40
N LEU A 6 -14.70 2.93 -13.76
CA LEU A 6 -13.74 2.38 -12.81
C LEU A 6 -13.09 3.48 -11.97
N ILE A 7 -12.67 4.58 -12.60
CA ILE A 7 -12.05 5.72 -11.90
C ILE A 7 -13.03 6.31 -10.88
N CYS A 8 -14.27 6.60 -11.31
CA CYS A 8 -15.31 7.12 -10.41
C CYS A 8 -15.62 6.14 -9.27
N PHE A 9 -15.65 4.83 -9.55
CA PHE A 9 -15.83 3.82 -8.52
C PHE A 9 -14.70 3.86 -7.47
N LEU A 10 -13.43 3.89 -7.91
CA LEU A 10 -12.28 3.96 -7.02
C LEU A 10 -12.27 5.25 -6.19
N GLU A 11 -12.55 6.40 -6.80
CA GLU A 11 -12.64 7.68 -6.09
C GLU A 11 -13.73 7.69 -5.02
N ASN A 12 -14.88 7.07 -5.30
CA ASN A 12 -15.96 6.92 -4.31
C ASN A 12 -15.57 5.98 -3.17
N GLN A 13 -14.84 4.90 -3.46
CA GLN A 13 -14.31 4.02 -2.43
C GLN A 13 -13.32 4.79 -1.53
N GLU A 14 -12.37 5.51 -2.11
CA GLU A 14 -11.40 6.30 -1.36
C GLU A 14 -12.08 7.39 -0.52
N ARG A 15 -13.08 8.09 -1.08
CA ARG A 15 -13.90 9.05 -0.32
C ARG A 15 -14.56 8.38 0.90
N PHE A 16 -15.13 7.18 0.73
CA PHE A 16 -15.73 6.44 1.84
C PHE A 16 -14.71 6.01 2.89
N LEU A 17 -13.50 5.67 2.47
CA LEU A 17 -12.41 5.24 3.36
C LEU A 17 -11.85 6.38 4.21
N PHE A 18 -11.88 7.63 3.73
CA PHE A 18 -11.14 8.72 4.36
C PHE A 18 -12.00 9.88 4.87
N LYS A 19 -13.12 10.21 4.23
CA LYS A 19 -13.89 11.41 4.58
C LYS A 19 -14.38 11.35 6.03
N ASP A 20 -14.18 12.44 6.77
CA ASP A 20 -14.60 12.63 8.16
C ASP A 20 -14.06 11.58 9.17
N LYS A 21 -13.00 10.84 8.77
CA LYS A 21 -12.34 9.80 9.60
C LYS A 21 -11.03 10.28 10.19
N THR A 22 -10.65 9.68 11.31
CA THR A 22 -9.27 9.79 11.81
C THR A 22 -8.42 8.70 11.18
N ILE A 23 -7.41 9.09 10.42
CA ILE A 23 -6.52 8.15 9.72
C ILE A 23 -5.23 8.02 10.51
N LEU A 24 -4.88 6.79 10.86
CA LEU A 24 -3.66 6.43 11.54
C LEU A 24 -2.76 5.75 10.51
N VAL A 25 -1.56 6.25 10.29
CA VAL A 25 -0.64 5.72 9.28
C VAL A 25 0.57 5.13 9.96
N ASP A 26 0.83 3.87 9.65
CA ASP A 26 2.08 3.19 9.94
C ASP A 26 3.16 3.71 8.99
N ALA A 27 3.95 4.67 9.46
CA ALA A 27 4.95 5.33 8.65
C ALA A 27 6.14 4.42 8.34
N ALA A 28 6.49 3.49 9.25
CA ALA A 28 7.62 2.59 9.05
C ALA A 28 7.34 1.61 7.90
N ASN A 29 6.18 0.95 7.93
CA ASN A 29 5.78 0.04 6.84
C ASN A 29 5.76 0.77 5.50
N LEU A 30 5.29 2.02 5.47
CA LEU A 30 5.16 2.74 4.22
C LEU A 30 6.49 3.28 3.67
N ILE A 31 7.36 3.80 4.54
CA ILE A 31 8.65 4.37 4.15
C ILE A 31 9.64 3.27 3.77
N LEU A 32 9.73 2.19 4.55
CA LEU A 32 10.69 1.12 4.32
C LEU A 32 10.27 0.19 3.17
N ASP A 33 8.99 -0.22 3.12
CA ASP A 33 8.58 -1.29 2.21
C ASP A 33 8.03 -0.80 0.87
N PHE A 34 7.59 0.47 0.78
CA PHE A 34 6.80 0.97 -0.36
C PHE A 34 7.37 2.21 -1.07
N GLY A 35 8.68 2.42 -0.98
CA GLY A 35 9.42 3.32 -1.88
C GLY A 35 9.79 4.69 -1.30
N GLY A 36 10.05 4.74 0.00
CA GLY A 36 10.69 5.88 0.65
C GLY A 36 9.76 7.05 0.98
N LEU A 37 10.37 8.13 1.46
CA LEU A 37 9.66 9.32 1.95
C LEU A 37 8.81 10.03 0.89
N GLU A 38 9.18 9.95 -0.39
CA GLU A 38 8.41 10.62 -1.44
C GLU A 38 7.05 9.94 -1.67
N ASN A 39 7.01 8.61 -1.70
CA ASN A 39 5.75 7.87 -1.79
C ASN A 39 4.88 8.10 -0.55
N TYR A 40 5.51 8.25 0.61
CA TYR A 40 4.85 8.68 1.83
C TYR A 40 4.20 10.05 1.69
N ILE A 41 4.91 11.07 1.22
CA ILE A 41 4.33 12.40 1.00
C ILE A 41 3.16 12.34 0.00
N ASN A 42 3.30 11.54 -1.05
CA ASN A 42 2.24 11.36 -2.06
C ASN A 42 1.01 10.65 -1.50
N LEU A 43 1.17 9.70 -0.58
CA LEU A 43 0.07 9.09 0.17
C LEU A 43 -0.72 10.17 0.92
N ILE A 44 -0.04 10.99 1.70
CA ILE A 44 -0.69 11.99 2.56
C ILE A 44 -1.48 12.98 1.72
N LYS A 45 -0.84 13.56 0.69
CA LYS A 45 -1.51 14.44 -0.26
C LYS A 45 -2.72 13.79 -0.92
N LYS A 46 -2.68 12.48 -1.18
CA LYS A 46 -3.80 11.75 -1.74
C LYS A 46 -4.95 11.61 -0.74
N ILE A 47 -4.67 11.26 0.51
CA ILE A 47 -5.67 11.11 1.57
C ILE A 47 -6.33 12.46 1.90
N GLU A 48 -5.54 13.54 2.00
CA GLU A 48 -6.02 14.89 2.34
C GLU A 48 -7.08 15.42 1.37
N LYS A 49 -7.02 15.04 0.08
CA LYS A 49 -8.05 15.39 -0.93
C LYS A 49 -9.46 14.96 -0.53
N TYR A 50 -9.57 13.94 0.31
CA TYR A 50 -10.84 13.40 0.77
C TYR A 50 -11.31 13.99 2.10
N GLN A 51 -10.60 14.99 2.64
CA GLN A 51 -10.96 15.74 3.85
C GLN A 51 -11.17 14.80 5.06
N PRO A 52 -10.14 14.04 5.46
CA PRO A 52 -10.19 13.31 6.73
C PRO A 52 -10.32 14.30 7.89
N LYS A 53 -10.89 13.84 9.00
CA LYS A 53 -10.99 14.64 10.22
C LYS A 53 -9.62 14.97 10.79
N LYS A 54 -8.72 13.99 10.77
CA LYS A 54 -7.33 14.12 11.22
C LYS A 54 -6.49 12.99 10.64
N ILE A 55 -5.22 13.25 10.39
CA ILE A 55 -4.24 12.23 10.02
C ILE A 55 -3.17 12.23 11.12
N TYR A 56 -2.86 11.06 11.67
CA TYR A 56 -1.73 10.83 12.58
C TYR A 56 -0.77 9.88 11.92
N LEU A 57 0.49 10.26 11.86
CA LEU A 57 1.54 9.49 11.22
C LEU A 57 2.46 9.05 12.35
N LEU A 58 2.52 7.73 12.60
CA LEU A 58 3.31 7.19 13.71
C LEU A 58 4.47 6.37 13.16
N ALA A 59 5.64 6.59 13.75
CA ALA A 59 6.86 5.87 13.45
C ALA A 59 7.54 5.43 14.74
N ASP A 60 8.28 4.33 14.68
CA ASP A 60 9.26 4.02 15.71
C ASP A 60 10.38 5.07 15.71
N ALA A 61 10.83 5.49 16.89
CA ALA A 61 11.99 6.39 17.00
C ALA A 61 13.28 5.80 16.39
N SER A 62 13.32 4.48 16.17
CA SER A 62 14.44 3.79 15.52
C SER A 62 14.41 3.89 13.99
N LEU A 63 13.31 4.33 13.38
CA LEU A 63 13.14 4.35 11.92
C LEU A 63 14.25 5.15 11.23
N LYS A 64 14.63 6.30 11.77
CA LYS A 64 15.69 7.17 11.23
C LYS A 64 17.04 6.48 11.04
N TYR A 65 17.36 5.45 11.82
CA TYR A 65 18.62 4.71 11.68
C TYR A 65 18.61 3.68 10.54
N GLN A 66 17.44 3.45 9.95
CA GLN A 66 17.24 2.54 8.82
C GLN A 66 17.17 3.29 7.47
N LEU A 67 17.13 4.62 7.49
CA LEU A 67 17.02 5.46 6.31
C LEU A 67 18.40 5.80 5.73
N THR A 68 18.43 6.20 4.45
CA THR A 68 19.63 6.80 3.86
C THR A 68 19.94 8.15 4.54
N PRO A 69 21.19 8.66 4.49
CA PRO A 69 21.50 9.97 5.08
C PRO A 69 20.59 11.10 4.55
N ARG A 70 20.34 11.13 3.24
CA ARG A 70 19.45 12.11 2.60
C ARG A 70 18.00 12.00 3.10
N ASP A 71 17.50 10.77 3.22
CA ASP A 71 16.14 10.52 3.69
C ASP A 71 16.00 10.80 5.20
N THR A 72 17.07 10.59 5.95
CA THR A 72 17.14 10.89 7.39
C THR A 72 16.91 12.37 7.65
N ASP A 73 17.63 13.26 6.95
CA ASP A 73 17.47 14.71 7.11
C ASP A 73 16.02 15.11 6.82
N ARG A 74 15.46 14.64 5.69
CA ARG A 74 14.07 14.94 5.33
C ARG A 74 13.06 14.40 6.32
N TYR A 75 13.30 13.21 6.87
CA TYR A 75 12.47 12.63 7.91
C TYR A 75 12.50 13.48 9.19
N LEU A 76 13.67 13.94 9.62
CA LEU A 76 13.81 14.79 10.80
C LEU A 76 13.08 16.13 10.65
N ASP A 77 13.10 16.72 9.44
CA ASP A 77 12.28 17.90 9.14
C ASP A 77 10.78 17.61 9.34
N LEU A 78 10.28 16.49 8.81
CA LEU A 78 8.86 16.11 8.95
C LEU A 78 8.47 15.84 10.41
N VAL A 79 9.40 15.32 11.23
CA VAL A 79 9.20 15.18 12.68
C VAL A 79 9.14 16.55 13.34
N ALA A 80 10.06 17.46 13.02
CA ALA A 80 10.10 18.81 13.58
C ALA A 80 8.88 19.65 13.18
N GLU A 81 8.37 19.48 11.96
CA GLU A 81 7.13 20.07 11.45
C GLU A 81 5.86 19.47 12.11
N GLY A 82 6.01 18.38 12.89
CA GLY A 82 4.91 17.70 13.54
C GLY A 82 4.06 16.85 12.60
N MET A 83 4.53 16.56 11.38
CA MET A 83 3.87 15.64 10.47
C MET A 83 4.04 14.20 10.92
N ILE A 84 5.25 13.80 11.29
CA ILE A 84 5.56 12.47 11.85
C ILE A 84 5.65 12.57 13.38
N HIS A 85 4.93 11.69 14.06
CA HIS A 85 5.02 11.49 15.50
C HIS A 85 5.88 10.27 15.79
N GLU A 86 7.08 10.49 16.32
CA GLU A 86 7.90 9.40 16.84
C GLU A 86 7.31 8.86 18.14
N CYS A 87 7.15 7.55 18.22
CA CYS A 87 6.80 6.87 19.47
C CYS A 87 7.98 6.93 20.46
N PRO A 88 7.73 6.89 21.78
CA PRO A 88 8.79 6.86 22.77
C PRO A 88 9.78 5.72 22.53
N SER A 89 11.05 5.96 22.90
CA SER A 89 12.11 4.96 22.75
C SER A 89 11.74 3.62 23.39
N LYS A 90 12.18 2.53 22.76
CA LYS A 90 11.91 1.14 23.18
C LYS A 90 10.43 0.74 23.15
N THR A 91 9.59 1.51 22.46
CA THR A 91 8.19 1.16 22.23
C THR A 91 7.96 1.00 20.73
N GLN A 92 7.07 0.07 20.36
CA GLN A 92 6.67 -0.19 18.98
C GLN A 92 5.47 0.70 18.60
N ALA A 93 5.51 1.29 17.42
CA ALA A 93 4.46 2.16 16.88
C ALA A 93 3.13 1.41 16.72
N ASP A 94 3.18 0.12 16.40
CA ASP A 94 2.02 -0.77 16.26
C ASP A 94 1.11 -0.73 17.49
N LEU A 95 1.70 -0.74 18.69
CA LEU A 95 0.96 -0.67 19.95
C LEU A 95 0.12 0.62 20.02
N TYR A 96 0.73 1.76 19.69
CA TYR A 96 0.04 3.04 19.70
C TYR A 96 -1.01 3.12 18.60
N LEU A 97 -0.72 2.60 17.40
CA LEU A 97 -1.68 2.52 16.30
C LEU A 97 -2.94 1.74 16.71
N ILE A 98 -2.77 0.56 17.31
CA ILE A 98 -3.87 -0.29 17.78
C ILE A 98 -4.64 0.42 18.90
N GLN A 99 -3.95 0.94 19.92
CA GLN A 99 -4.59 1.65 21.03
C GLN A 99 -5.38 2.87 20.55
N MET A 100 -4.80 3.69 19.68
CA MET A 100 -5.48 4.85 19.09
C MET A 100 -6.67 4.41 18.23
N CYS A 101 -6.57 3.31 17.48
CA CYS A 101 -7.67 2.85 16.66
C CYS A 101 -8.87 2.38 17.51
N VAL A 102 -8.59 1.68 18.60
CA VAL A 102 -9.62 1.20 19.53
C VAL A 102 -10.25 2.35 20.33
N THR A 103 -9.48 3.38 20.67
CA THR A 103 -9.94 4.49 21.53
C THR A 103 -10.57 5.65 20.76
N ILE A 104 -10.12 5.94 19.54
CA ILE A 104 -10.62 7.05 18.73
C ILE A 104 -11.80 6.56 17.86
N PRO A 105 -13.02 7.07 18.09
CA PRO A 105 -14.17 6.70 17.27
C PRO A 105 -13.97 7.09 15.80
N ASN A 106 -14.49 6.25 14.90
CA ASN A 106 -14.40 6.45 13.45
C ASN A 106 -12.95 6.61 12.93
N SER A 107 -12.02 5.90 13.55
CA SER A 107 -10.63 5.81 13.07
C SER A 107 -10.42 4.60 12.15
N ALA A 108 -9.33 4.64 11.39
CA ALA A 108 -8.83 3.53 10.58
C ALA A 108 -7.30 3.59 10.48
N ILE A 109 -6.66 2.41 10.41
CA ILE A 109 -5.21 2.28 10.27
C ILE A 109 -4.89 1.97 8.81
N ILE A 110 -3.92 2.69 8.23
CA ILE A 110 -3.27 2.35 6.97
C ILE A 110 -1.98 1.61 7.32
N SER A 111 -1.96 0.30 7.09
CA SER A 111 -0.79 -0.56 7.18
C SER A 111 -1.07 -1.83 6.37
N ASN A 112 -0.04 -2.42 5.78
CA ASN A 112 -0.12 -3.75 5.21
C ASN A 112 0.12 -4.86 6.24
N ASP A 113 0.55 -4.53 7.45
CA ASP A 113 0.61 -5.46 8.57
C ASP A 113 -0.80 -5.78 9.08
N ASP A 114 -0.98 -7.04 9.50
CA ASP A 114 -2.18 -7.54 10.16
C ASP A 114 -2.08 -7.48 11.69
N PHE A 115 -0.91 -7.12 12.25
CA PHE A 115 -0.66 -7.02 13.70
C PHE A 115 -0.92 -8.34 14.45
N LYS A 116 -0.52 -9.47 13.86
CA LYS A 116 -0.89 -10.83 14.36
C LYS A 116 -0.24 -11.19 15.69
N GLU A 117 0.85 -10.53 16.02
CA GLU A 117 1.62 -10.65 17.25
C GLU A 117 0.96 -9.95 18.45
N TRP A 118 -0.01 -9.08 18.20
CA TRP A 118 -0.75 -8.35 19.23
C TRP A 118 -2.02 -9.09 19.66
N GLU A 119 -2.58 -8.68 20.80
CA GLU A 119 -3.80 -9.27 21.36
C GLU A 119 -4.94 -9.31 20.32
N PRO A 120 -5.40 -10.51 19.89
CA PRO A 120 -6.36 -10.65 18.80
C PRO A 120 -7.69 -9.93 19.06
N LYS A 121 -8.08 -9.81 20.34
CA LYS A 121 -9.30 -9.09 20.71
C LYS A 121 -9.22 -7.59 20.45
N LEU A 122 -8.03 -6.97 20.48
CA LEU A 122 -7.87 -5.56 20.15
C LEU A 122 -7.81 -5.38 18.64
N VAL A 123 -6.99 -6.20 17.97
CA VAL A 123 -6.76 -6.11 16.52
C VAL A 123 -8.03 -6.30 15.71
N LYS A 124 -8.94 -7.20 16.11
CA LYS A 124 -10.23 -7.40 15.42
C LYS A 124 -11.14 -6.15 15.41
N HIS A 125 -10.91 -5.18 16.31
CA HIS A 125 -11.66 -3.93 16.35
C HIS A 125 -11.01 -2.84 15.47
N CYS A 126 -9.77 -3.05 15.04
CA CYS A 126 -9.09 -2.13 14.14
C CYS A 126 -9.66 -2.21 12.73
N LYS A 127 -9.92 -1.05 12.13
CA LYS A 127 -10.29 -0.96 10.72
C LYS A 127 -9.02 -0.77 9.90
N LEU A 128 -8.53 -1.86 9.31
CA LEU A 128 -7.34 -1.83 8.46
C LEU A 128 -7.70 -1.40 7.03
N ILE A 129 -6.89 -0.51 6.48
CA ILE A 129 -6.90 -0.08 5.10
C ILE A 129 -5.59 -0.55 4.49
N LYS A 130 -5.67 -1.62 3.70
CA LYS A 130 -4.53 -2.16 2.96
C LYS A 130 -4.24 -1.27 1.76
N PHE A 131 -3.00 -1.25 1.30
CA PHE A 131 -2.60 -0.44 0.16
C PHE A 131 -1.60 -1.15 -0.73
N LEU A 132 -1.49 -0.66 -1.97
CA LEU A 132 -0.54 -1.13 -2.96
C LEU A 132 0.09 0.08 -3.65
N ALA A 133 1.41 0.18 -3.63
CA ALA A 133 2.15 1.21 -4.35
C ALA A 133 2.71 0.64 -5.67
N ILE A 134 2.36 1.25 -6.80
CA ILE A 134 2.87 0.90 -8.14
C ILE A 134 3.24 2.19 -8.86
N ASN A 135 4.50 2.33 -9.28
CA ASN A 135 4.99 3.46 -10.07
C ASN A 135 4.61 4.83 -9.47
N GLY A 136 4.80 5.00 -8.16
CA GLY A 136 4.46 6.23 -7.42
C GLY A 136 2.96 6.45 -7.18
N ASN A 137 2.09 5.55 -7.64
CA ASN A 137 0.65 5.60 -7.38
C ASN A 137 0.29 4.65 -6.26
N ILE A 138 -0.54 5.10 -5.33
CA ILE A 138 -1.01 4.29 -4.20
C ILE A 138 -2.48 3.98 -4.39
N TYR A 139 -2.84 2.73 -4.21
CA TYR A 139 -4.20 2.22 -4.34
C TYR A 139 -4.63 1.57 -3.04
N PHE A 140 -5.88 1.74 -2.64
CA PHE A 140 -6.39 1.26 -1.34
C PHE A 140 -7.39 0.14 -1.49
N ASN A 141 -7.34 -0.83 -0.57
CA ASN A 141 -8.30 -1.94 -0.45
C ASN A 141 -8.69 -2.56 -1.79
N ILE A 142 -7.71 -2.79 -2.68
CA ILE A 142 -8.00 -3.35 -4.00
C ILE A 142 -8.42 -4.81 -3.82
N ASN A 143 -9.73 -5.03 -3.79
CA ASN A 143 -10.29 -6.37 -3.82
C ASN A 143 -10.63 -6.73 -5.27
N LEU A 144 -9.65 -7.28 -5.99
CA LEU A 144 -9.83 -7.74 -7.37
C LEU A 144 -10.53 -9.10 -7.48
N LYS A 145 -11.16 -9.60 -6.39
CA LYS A 145 -11.85 -10.89 -6.45
C LYS A 145 -12.75 -10.90 -7.70
N PRO A 146 -12.50 -11.79 -8.67
CA PRO A 146 -13.34 -11.88 -9.84
C PRO A 146 -14.76 -12.13 -9.33
N LYS A 147 -15.75 -11.39 -9.85
CA LYS A 147 -17.16 -11.72 -9.58
C LYS A 147 -17.29 -13.22 -9.85
N PRO A 148 -17.86 -14.00 -8.91
CA PRO A 148 -18.17 -15.39 -9.23
C PRO A 148 -19.03 -15.35 -10.49
N ASN A 149 -18.47 -15.85 -11.60
CA ASN A 149 -19.26 -16.07 -12.78
C ASN A 149 -20.23 -17.18 -12.37
N ASN A 150 -21.52 -16.84 -12.22
CA ASN A 150 -22.58 -17.79 -11.93
C ASN A 150 -22.74 -18.89 -13.01
N ASN A 151 -21.84 -18.95 -14.00
CA ASN A 151 -21.85 -19.83 -15.16
C ASN A 151 -20.49 -20.47 -15.50
N SER A 152 -19.51 -20.55 -14.60
CA SER A 152 -18.24 -21.24 -14.90
C SER A 152 -17.94 -22.38 -13.94
N ASN A 153 -17.93 -23.60 -14.50
CA ASN A 153 -17.37 -24.83 -13.95
C ASN A 153 -16.02 -24.52 -13.23
N PRO A 154 -15.84 -24.87 -11.95
CA PRO A 154 -14.71 -24.43 -11.11
C PRO A 154 -13.31 -24.81 -11.64
N ASN A 155 -13.22 -25.74 -12.60
CA ASN A 155 -11.95 -26.27 -13.09
C ASN A 155 -11.37 -25.54 -14.32
N LYS A 156 -11.84 -24.32 -14.65
CA LYS A 156 -11.31 -23.60 -15.82
C LYS A 156 -11.23 -22.09 -15.59
N ILE A 157 -10.13 -21.66 -14.96
CA ILE A 157 -9.78 -20.23 -14.90
C ILE A 157 -9.06 -19.88 -16.22
N THR A 158 -9.72 -19.13 -17.09
CA THR A 158 -9.07 -18.53 -18.26
C THR A 158 -8.75 -17.08 -17.95
N VAL A 159 -7.51 -16.79 -17.56
CA VAL A 159 -7.03 -15.41 -17.43
C VAL A 159 -6.73 -14.89 -18.83
N LYS A 160 -7.61 -14.02 -19.36
CA LYS A 160 -7.26 -13.22 -20.54
C LYS A 160 -6.34 -12.09 -20.09
N ILE A 161 -5.04 -12.36 -20.07
CA ILE A 161 -4.03 -11.31 -19.98
C ILE A 161 -4.12 -10.52 -21.30
N PRO A 162 -4.39 -9.21 -21.29
CA PRO A 162 -4.32 -8.41 -22.51
C PRO A 162 -2.90 -8.50 -23.06
N LYS A 163 -2.76 -8.99 -24.31
CA LYS A 163 -1.49 -8.89 -25.04
C LYS A 163 -1.18 -7.40 -25.19
N PHE A 164 -0.22 -6.91 -24.41
CA PHE A 164 0.43 -5.64 -24.70
C PHE A 164 1.23 -5.85 -25.97
N ASN A 165 0.71 -5.36 -27.09
CA ASN A 165 1.50 -5.16 -28.29
C ASN A 165 2.36 -3.90 -28.04
N SER A 166 3.51 -4.07 -27.40
CA SER A 166 4.57 -3.07 -27.49
C SER A 166 5.23 -3.22 -28.86
N THR A 167 4.83 -2.40 -29.83
CA THR A 167 5.66 -2.16 -31.00
C THR A 167 6.86 -1.35 -30.53
N ILE A 168 7.96 -2.04 -30.23
CA ILE A 168 9.25 -1.40 -30.00
C ILE A 168 9.80 -1.06 -31.38
N THR A 169 9.73 0.22 -31.75
CA THR A 169 10.48 0.76 -32.87
C THR A 169 11.92 0.91 -32.41
N THR A 170 12.76 -0.10 -32.67
CA THR A 170 14.21 0.03 -32.55
C THR A 170 14.70 0.90 -33.72
N LYS A 171 14.98 2.18 -33.45
CA LYS A 171 16.00 2.90 -34.22
C LYS A 171 17.33 2.63 -33.54
N ASN A 172 18.24 2.09 -34.33
CA ASN A 172 19.61 1.76 -33.97
C ASN A 172 20.31 2.90 -33.24
N GLU A 173 20.92 2.59 -32.10
CA GLU A 173 22.24 3.08 -31.66
C GLU A 173 22.70 2.24 -30.45
N GLU A 174 24.00 2.13 -30.28
CA GLU A 174 24.82 1.03 -29.72
C GLU A 174 24.78 0.77 -28.19
N PRO A 175 25.39 -0.34 -27.70
CA PRO A 175 25.02 -1.01 -26.45
C PRO A 175 25.83 -0.53 -25.24
N PHE A 176 25.17 -0.40 -24.09
CA PHE A 176 25.81 -0.55 -22.79
C PHE A 176 25.04 -1.58 -21.98
N GLY A 177 25.73 -2.68 -21.68
CA GLY A 177 25.17 -3.86 -21.06
C GLY A 177 24.94 -3.70 -19.56
N ILE A 178 23.83 -4.27 -19.10
CA ILE A 178 23.75 -5.09 -17.89
C ILE A 178 22.79 -6.25 -18.22
N GLU A 179 23.35 -7.33 -18.76
CA GLU A 179 22.75 -8.65 -18.67
C GLU A 179 22.93 -9.16 -17.24
N ALA A 180 21.84 -9.32 -16.49
CA ALA A 180 21.61 -10.48 -15.62
C ALA A 180 20.29 -10.31 -14.86
N LEU A 181 19.56 -11.44 -14.79
CA LEU A 181 18.41 -11.72 -13.91
C LEU A 181 17.00 -11.56 -14.46
N TYR A 182 16.72 -12.05 -15.67
CA TYR A 182 15.46 -12.77 -15.91
C TYR A 182 15.68 -13.92 -16.90
N ARG A 183 16.05 -15.10 -16.39
CA ARG A 183 15.79 -16.36 -17.11
C ARG A 183 14.31 -16.68 -16.91
N THR A 184 13.53 -16.43 -17.95
CA THR A 184 12.20 -17.03 -18.10
C THR A 184 12.36 -18.42 -18.68
N ASP A 185 12.23 -19.45 -17.86
CA ASP A 185 11.92 -20.79 -18.36
C ASP A 185 10.44 -20.80 -18.73
N ILE A 186 10.20 -20.69 -20.04
CA ILE A 186 8.91 -20.97 -20.65
C ILE A 186 8.84 -22.49 -20.82
N GLU A 187 8.26 -23.19 -19.85
CA GLU A 187 7.83 -24.58 -20.02
C GLU A 187 6.33 -24.75 -19.81
N LYS A 188 5.66 -24.92 -20.95
CA LYS A 188 4.51 -25.77 -21.27
C LYS A 188 3.59 -26.22 -20.11
N ASN A 189 2.34 -25.75 -20.20
CA ASN A 189 1.08 -26.38 -19.76
C ASN A 189 1.24 -27.64 -18.89
N LYS A 190 1.23 -27.45 -17.56
CA LYS A 190 0.88 -28.51 -16.61
C LYS A 190 -0.47 -28.18 -15.97
N THR A 191 -1.45 -29.05 -16.22
CA THR A 191 -2.66 -29.16 -15.41
C THR A 191 -2.26 -29.79 -14.07
N ILE A 192 -2.62 -29.16 -12.96
CA ILE A 192 -2.44 -29.73 -11.62
C ILE A 192 -3.84 -29.89 -11.03
N ASP A 193 -4.25 -31.14 -10.82
CA ASP A 193 -5.45 -31.45 -10.03
C ASP A 193 -5.10 -31.41 -8.54
N ILE A 194 -5.94 -30.76 -7.74
CA ILE A 194 -5.79 -30.66 -6.30
C ILE A 194 -6.94 -31.46 -5.67
N TYR A 195 -6.59 -32.48 -4.87
CA TYR A 195 -7.52 -33.24 -4.02
C TYR A 195 -7.87 -32.47 -2.76
#